data_AF-A0A2V6HZH3-F1
#
_entry.id   AF-A0A2V6HZH3-F1
#
_cell.length_a   1.000
_cell.length_b   1.000
_cell.length_c   1.000
_cell.angle_alpha   90.00
_cell.angle_beta   90.00
_cell.angle_gamma   90.00
#
_symmetry.space_group_name_H-M   'P 1'
#
loop_
_entity.id
_entity.type
_entity.pdbx_description
1 polymer ?
#
loop_
_entity_poly.entity_id
_entity_poly.type
_entity_poly.pdbx_seq_one_letter_code
_entity_poly.pdbx_strand_id
1 'polypeptide(L)'
;MSHERRKNVLLLRFAKSKERERRYVGSCKDLNDRIRRHNAGQSKATKHGVPWVLLHSESFLRRSEAAQRERYYKTGRGRDELNTR
;
A
#
# COMPACT_ATOMS: atom_id res chain seq x y z
N MET A 1 26.73 11.70 13.27
CA MET A 1 25.41 11.19 13.72
C MET A 1 24.52 11.03 12.49
N SER A 2 24.71 9.95 11.74
CA SER A 2 24.01 9.70 10.48
C SER A 2 22.53 9.51 10.79
N HIS A 3 21.69 10.47 10.41
CA HIS A 3 20.25 10.30 10.44
C HIS A 3 19.91 9.31 9.34
N GLU A 4 20.02 8.03 9.67
CA GLU A 4 19.48 6.93 8.89
C GLU A 4 17.97 7.15 8.85
N ARG A 5 17.53 7.97 7.89
CA ARG A 5 16.12 8.13 7.53
C ARG A 5 15.65 6.74 7.15
N ARG A 6 15.15 5.99 8.13
CA ARG A 6 14.63 4.64 7.98
C ARG A 6 13.70 4.68 6.79
N LYS A 7 14.13 4.10 5.67
CA LYS A 7 13.39 4.10 4.42
C LYS A 7 12.27 3.09 4.59
N ASN A 8 11.28 3.45 5.41
CA ASN A 8 10.11 2.64 5.68
C ASN A 8 9.38 2.50 4.36
N VAL A 9 9.62 1.39 3.66
CA VAL A 9 8.85 1.08 2.48
C VAL A 9 7.59 0.41 2.96
N LEU A 10 6.45 1.06 2.77
CA LEU A 10 5.18 0.59 3.29
C LEU A 10 4.36 -0.04 2.19
N LEU A 11 3.98 -1.29 2.38
CA LEU A 11 2.90 -1.88 1.60
C LEU A 11 1.59 -1.26 2.07
N LEU A 12 0.74 -0.75 1.18
CA LEU A 12 -0.60 -0.31 1.56
C LEU A 12 -1.65 -1.14 0.83
N ARG A 13 -2.62 -1.68 1.59
CA ARG A 13 -3.89 -2.15 1.05
C ARG A 13 -4.96 -1.08 1.25
N PHE A 14 -5.66 -0.75 0.18
CA PHE A 14 -6.85 0.10 0.27
C PHE A 14 -8.10 -0.57 -0.32
N ALA A 15 -9.28 -0.24 0.20
CA ALA A 15 -10.58 -0.65 -0.33
C ALA A 15 -11.52 0.57 -0.48
N LYS A 16 -12.35 0.55 -1.54
CA LYS A 16 -13.37 1.58 -1.84
C LYS A 16 -14.73 1.28 -1.17
N SER A 17 -15.14 0.02 -1.12
CA SER A 17 -16.40 -0.46 -0.54
C SER A 17 -16.44 -1.99 -0.50
N LYS A 18 -17.23 -2.57 0.42
CA LYS A 18 -17.47 -4.03 0.57
C LYS A 18 -18.01 -4.68 -0.72
N GLU A 19 -18.71 -3.91 -1.56
CA GLU A 19 -19.33 -4.38 -2.81
C GLU A 19 -18.45 -4.21 -4.05
N ARG A 20 -17.47 -3.30 -4.03
CA ARG A 20 -16.54 -3.09 -5.14
C ARG A 20 -15.12 -3.21 -4.61
N GLU A 21 -14.63 -4.45 -4.51
CA GLU A 21 -13.28 -4.84 -4.08
C GLU A 21 -12.17 -4.32 -5.03
N ARG A 22 -12.02 -3.01 -5.13
CA ARG A 22 -10.81 -2.41 -5.71
C ARG A 22 -9.74 -2.41 -4.64
N ARG A 23 -8.71 -3.24 -4.85
CA ARG A 23 -7.51 -3.30 -4.03
C ARG A 23 -6.38 -2.53 -4.71
N TYR A 24 -5.69 -1.72 -3.92
CA TYR A 24 -4.41 -1.15 -4.31
C TYR A 24 -3.32 -1.82 -3.47
N VAL A 25 -2.17 -2.13 -4.07
CA VAL A 25 -0.99 -2.66 -3.40
C VAL A 25 0.20 -1.91 -3.97
N GLY A 26 0.96 -1.23 -3.11
CA GLY A 26 2.13 -0.46 -3.53
C GLY A 26 3.02 -0.07 -2.37
N SER A 27 4.28 0.21 -2.69
CA SER A 27 5.31 0.71 -1.78
C SER A 27 5.33 2.24 -1.68
N CYS A 28 5.58 2.82 -0.50
CA CYS A 28 5.89 4.26 -0.34
C CYS A 28 6.92 4.50 0.76
N LYS A 29 7.56 5.69 0.78
CA LYS A 29 8.47 6.10 1.87
C LYS A 29 7.73 6.71 3.08
N ASP A 30 6.55 7.28 2.83
CA ASP A 30 5.75 8.01 3.82
C ASP A 30 4.29 7.55 3.67
N LEU A 31 3.78 6.91 4.72
CA LEU A 31 2.42 6.36 4.76
C LEU A 31 1.38 7.47 4.69
N ASN A 32 1.58 8.50 5.50
CA ASN A 32 0.60 9.56 5.74
C ASN A 32 0.44 10.39 4.48
N ASP A 33 1.54 10.77 3.84
CA ASP A 33 1.48 11.48 2.57
C ASP A 33 0.89 10.60 1.46
N ARG A 34 1.17 9.29 1.43
CA ARG A 34 0.57 8.38 0.45
C ARG A 34 -0.95 8.30 0.61
N ILE A 35 -1.45 8.08 1.83
CA ILE A 35 -2.89 8.02 2.13
C ILE A 35 -3.55 9.35 1.75
N ARG A 36 -2.97 10.48 2.16
CA ARG A 36 -3.48 11.81 1.85
C ARG A 36 -3.58 12.04 0.34
N ARG A 37 -2.55 11.72 -0.44
CA ARG A 37 -2.57 11.89 -1.91
C ARG A 37 -3.58 10.96 -2.59
N HIS A 38 -3.71 9.73 -2.10
CA HIS A 38 -4.71 8.79 -2.60
C HIS A 38 -6.13 9.30 -2.34
N ASN A 39 -6.41 9.77 -1.13
CA ASN A 39 -7.71 10.32 -0.74
C ASN A 39 -8.00 11.70 -1.33
N ALA A 40 -6.97 12.45 -1.71
CA ALA A 40 -7.10 13.69 -2.48
C ALA A 40 -7.33 13.45 -3.98
N GLY A 41 -7.38 12.19 -4.43
CA GLY A 41 -7.63 11.85 -5.85
C GLY A 41 -6.56 12.34 -6.82
N GLN A 42 -5.33 12.59 -6.35
CA GLN A 42 -4.26 13.19 -7.15
C GLN A 42 -3.68 12.26 -8.23
N SER A 43 -4.00 10.96 -8.19
CA SER A 43 -3.58 10.01 -9.21
C SER A 43 -4.76 9.55 -10.06
N LYS A 44 -4.60 9.57 -11.38
CA LYS A 44 -5.63 9.13 -12.34
C LYS A 44 -6.12 7.70 -12.06
N ALA A 45 -5.24 6.83 -11.57
CA ALA A 45 -5.56 5.44 -11.25
C ALA A 45 -6.35 5.30 -9.95
N THR A 46 -6.17 6.22 -9.00
CA THR A 46 -6.72 6.10 -7.64
C THR A 46 -7.87 7.07 -7.37
N LYS A 47 -8.05 8.11 -8.19
CA LYS A 47 -9.13 9.11 -8.06
C LYS A 47 -10.53 8.50 -8.05
N HIS A 48 -10.75 7.42 -8.81
CA HIS A 48 -12.04 6.74 -8.89
C HIS A 48 -12.34 5.81 -7.69
N GLY A 49 -11.36 5.65 -6.79
CA GLY A 49 -11.41 4.76 -5.63
C GLY A 49 -11.52 5.47 -4.28
N VAL A 50 -11.60 6.80 -4.25
CA VAL A 50 -11.75 7.59 -3.02
C VAL A 50 -13.15 7.39 -2.41
N PRO A 51 -13.29 7.29 -1.07
CA PRO A 51 -12.22 7.25 -0.08
C PRO A 51 -11.55 5.87 0.00
N TRP A 52 -10.23 5.89 0.14
CA TRP A 52 -9.38 4.74 0.36
C TRP A 52 -9.11 4.56 1.85
N VAL A 53 -9.45 3.38 2.38
CA VAL A 53 -9.19 3.01 3.79
C VAL A 53 -7.96 2.12 3.88
N LEU A 54 -6.98 2.45 4.71
CA LEU A 54 -5.81 1.60 4.94
C LEU A 54 -6.24 0.33 5.69
N LEU A 55 -5.99 -0.83 5.10
CA LEU A 55 -6.31 -2.12 5.71
C LEU A 55 -5.10 -2.81 6.33
N HIS A 56 -3.91 -2.66 5.73
CA HIS A 56 -2.69 -3.32 6.19
C HIS A 56 -1.46 -2.52 5.77
N SER A 57 -0.45 -2.48 6.63
CA SER A 57 0.86 -1.93 6.32
C SER A 57 2.02 -2.67 6.97
N GLU A 58 3.10 -2.86 6.22
CA GLU A 58 4.37 -3.45 6.66
C GLU A 58 5.52 -2.52 6.36
N SER A 59 6.47 -2.36 7.27
CA SER A 59 7.68 -1.55 7.08
C SER A 59 8.91 -2.43 6.84
N PHE A 60 9.67 -2.11 5.79
CA PHE A 60 10.93 -2.79 5.47
C PHE A 60 12.15 -1.88 5.62
N LEU A 61 13.32 -2.46 5.90
CA LEU A 61 14.59 -1.74 6.00
C LEU A 61 15.14 -1.41 4.61
N ARG A 62 14.97 -2.33 3.64
CA ARG A 62 15.47 -2.17 2.28
C ARG A 62 14.33 -2.07 1.27
N ARG A 63 14.58 -1.30 0.20
CA ARG A 63 13.66 -1.20 -0.94
C ARG A 63 13.44 -2.54 -1.64
N SER A 64 14.48 -3.38 -1.70
CA SER A 64 14.42 -4.71 -2.32
C SER A 64 13.45 -5.64 -1.59
N GLU A 65 13.49 -5.64 -0.25
CA GLU A 65 12.61 -6.44 0.61
C GLU A 65 11.14 -6.06 0.38
N ALA A 66 10.85 -4.76 0.38
CA ALA A 66 9.51 -4.29 0.10
C ALA A 66 9.04 -4.54 -1.33
N ALA A 67 9.92 -4.42 -2.32
CA ALA A 67 9.58 -4.74 -3.70
C ALA A 67 9.33 -6.25 -3.91
N GLN A 68 10.03 -7.10 -3.16
CA GLN A 68 9.77 -8.55 -3.15
C GLN A 68 8.42 -8.86 -2.50
N ARG A 69 8.12 -8.22 -1.35
CA ARG A 69 6.82 -8.37 -0.67
C ARG A 69 5.67 -7.83 -1.51
N GLU A 70 5.83 -6.66 -2.14
CA GLU A 70 4.84 -6.08 -3.04
C GLU A 70 4.54 -7.01 -4.22
N ARG A 71 5.58 -7.61 -4.83
CA ARG A 71 5.40 -8.62 -5.89
C ARG A 71 4.67 -9.84 -5.38
N TYR A 72 5.03 -10.37 -4.21
CA TYR A 72 4.34 -11.49 -3.58
C TYR A 72 2.84 -11.20 -3.40
N TYR A 73 2.48 -10.04 -2.87
CA TYR A 73 1.08 -9.66 -2.68
C TYR A 73 0.29 -9.40 -3.96
N LYS A 74 0.99 -9.21 -5.09
CA LYS A 74 0.36 -9.15 -6.41
C LYS A 74 0.10 -10.53 -7.02
N THR A 75 0.69 -11.61 -6.49
CA THR A 75 0.42 -13.01 -6.88
C THR A 75 -0.93 -13.50 -6.34
N GLY A 76 -1.46 -14.61 -6.87
CA GLY A 76 -2.70 -15.22 -6.37
C GLY A 76 -2.64 -15.55 -4.87
N ARG A 77 -1.64 -16.33 -4.44
CA ARG A 77 -1.47 -16.72 -3.03
C ARG A 77 -1.32 -15.52 -2.10
N GLY A 78 -0.58 -14.50 -2.52
CA GLY A 78 -0.45 -13.27 -1.73
C GLY A 78 -1.76 -12.48 -1.63
N ARG A 79 -2.58 -12.46 -2.70
CA ARG A 79 -3.93 -11.85 -2.64
C ARG A 79 -4.87 -12.60 -1.71
N ASP A 80 -4.73 -13.92 -1.62
CA ASP A 80 -5.53 -14.76 -0.73
C ASP A 80 -5.13 -14.55 0.73
N GLU A 81 -3.83 -14.48 1.03
CA GLU A 81 -3.33 -14.12 2.37
C GLU A 81 -3.89 -12.79 2.86
N LEU A 82 -4.02 -11.81 1.95
CA LEU A 82 -4.61 -10.50 2.26
C LEU A 82 -6.13 -10.54 2.45
N ASN A 83 -6.83 -11.59 2.02
CA ASN A 83 -8.28 -11.73 2.16
C ASN A 83 -8.69 -12.48 3.44
N THR A 84 -7.78 -13.26 4.03
CA THR A 84 -8.08 -14.15 5.17
C THR A 84 -7.86 -13.48 6.55
N ARG A 85 -7.64 -12.17 6.61
CA ARG A 85 -7.49 -11.40 7.86
C ARG A 85 -8.59 -10.37 8.01
#